data_AF-A0AA40DUD3-F1
#
_entry.id   AF-A0AA40DUD3-F1
#
_cell.length_a   1.000
_cell.length_b   1.000
_cell.length_c   1.000
_cell.angle_alpha   90.00
_cell.angle_beta   90.00
_cell.angle_gamma   90.00
#
_symmetry.space_group_name_H-M   'P 1'
#
loop_
_entity.id
_entity.type
_entity.pdbx_description
1 polymer ?
#
loop_
_entity_poly.entity_id
_entity_poly.type
_entity_poly.pdbx_seq_one_letter_code
_entity_poly.pdbx_strand_id
1 'polypeptide(L)'
;MEVYLAELFRHKDTMTLALGADSMAAIAKCLSRQDEINRPMTSIQGLLQRNMEVSTRIDLDFHRKKVLSSFLLVNPQDNLRTRLKLWHPLTGLWLTEGPIFKQWLDVPNSKLWLCGIPGGGKTILAGAMIESVLKRETSSTAIAFFFCDYADPRSGDPANILGALAS
;
A
#
# COMPACT_ATOMS: atom_id res chain seq x y z
N MET A 1 41.84 38.45 69.08
CA MET A 1 42.17 37.38 68.10
C MET A 1 40.89 36.70 67.58
N GLU A 2 39.89 36.43 68.44
CA GLU A 2 38.61 35.83 68.04
C GLU A 2 37.77 36.63 67.03
N VAL A 3 37.74 37.96 67.13
CA VAL A 3 36.96 38.83 66.22
C VAL A 3 37.43 38.71 64.77
N TYR A 4 38.75 38.69 64.55
CA TYR A 4 39.35 38.51 63.22
C TYR A 4 39.11 37.11 62.65
N LEU A 5 39.05 36.10 63.50
CA LEU A 5 38.78 34.72 63.09
C LEU A 5 37.34 34.58 62.58
N ALA A 6 36.37 35.13 63.32
CA ALA A 6 34.95 35.13 62.95
C ALA A 6 34.70 35.88 61.63
N GLU A 7 35.42 36.98 61.40
CA GLU A 7 35.35 37.74 60.16
C GLU A 7 35.91 36.94 58.96
N LEU A 8 36.99 36.19 59.17
CA LEU A 8 37.61 35.34 58.14
C LEU A 8 36.71 34.14 57.79
N PHE A 9 36.08 33.52 58.78
CA PHE A 9 35.07 32.48 58.55
C PHE A 9 33.85 33.00 57.79
N ARG A 10 33.35 34.18 58.16
CA ARG A 10 32.24 34.83 57.45
C ARG A 10 32.59 35.13 55.99
N HIS A 11 33.83 35.54 55.71
CA HIS A 11 34.29 35.79 54.34
C HIS A 11 34.41 34.49 53.52
N LYS A 12 34.92 33.42 54.13
CA LYS A 12 34.96 32.08 53.53
C LYS A 12 33.56 31.59 53.19
N ASP A 13 32.59 31.71 54.10
CA ASP A 13 31.21 31.27 53.86
C ASP A 13 30.56 32.08 52.74
N THR A 14 30.80 33.40 52.72
CA THR A 14 30.32 34.30 51.66
C THR A 14 30.91 33.94 50.30
N MET A 15 32.22 33.68 50.23
CA MET A 15 32.89 33.24 49.00
C MET A 15 32.38 31.88 48.53
N THR A 16 32.16 30.94 49.45
CA THR A 16 31.65 29.59 49.11
C THR A 16 30.23 29.67 48.55
N LEU A 17 29.39 30.52 49.15
CA LEU A 17 28.03 30.77 48.66
C LEU A 17 28.04 31.43 47.27
N ALA A 18 28.88 32.45 47.06
CA ALA A 18 29.01 33.14 45.77
C ALA A 18 29.47 32.19 44.66
N LEU A 19 30.49 31.36 44.92
CA LEU A 19 30.98 30.35 43.98
C LEU A 19 29.92 29.28 43.66
N GLY A 20 29.14 28.87 44.66
CA GLY A 20 28.01 27.97 44.47
C GLY A 20 26.92 28.60 43.59
N ALA A 21 26.61 29.88 43.81
CA ALA A 21 25.64 30.62 43.01
C ALA A 21 26.08 30.78 41.55
N ASP A 22 27.35 31.11 41.30
CA ASP A 22 27.91 31.22 39.94
C ASP A 22 27.87 29.87 39.19
N SER A 23 28.24 28.80 39.89
CA SER A 23 28.19 27.45 39.35
C SER A 23 26.76 27.05 38.97
N MET A 24 25.78 27.34 39.84
CA MET A 24 24.36 27.09 39.56
C MET A 24 23.85 27.93 38.39
N ALA A 25 24.26 29.20 38.28
CA ALA A 25 23.90 30.05 37.16
C ALA A 25 24.44 29.52 35.82
N ALA A 26 25.68 29.00 35.81
CA ALA A 26 26.27 28.37 34.64
C ALA A 26 25.51 27.09 34.24
N ILE A 27 25.15 26.24 35.20
CA ILE A 27 24.37 25.02 34.96
C ILE A 27 22.98 25.35 34.41
N ALA A 28 22.27 26.31 35.00
CA ALA A 28 20.95 26.74 34.53
C ALA A 28 20.99 27.23 33.07
N LYS A 29 22.04 27.98 32.71
CA LYS A 29 22.26 28.44 31.34
C LYS A 29 22.53 27.27 30.37
N CYS A 30 23.30 26.27 30.78
CA CYS A 30 23.53 25.07 29.98
C CYS A 30 22.25 24.26 29.77
N LEU A 31 21.42 24.09 30.81
CA LEU A 31 20.15 23.38 30.72
C LEU A 31 19.15 24.12 29.81
N SER A 32 19.07 25.45 29.88
CA SER A 32 18.26 26.25 28.97
C SER A 32 18.67 26.04 27.50
N ARG A 33 19.97 26.06 27.23
CA ARG A 33 20.51 25.77 25.88
C ARG A 33 20.21 24.34 25.42
N GLN A 34 20.27 23.37 26.34
CA GLN A 34 19.95 21.98 26.04
C GLN A 34 18.48 21.83 25.60
N ASP A 35 17.57 22.55 26.26
CA ASP A 35 16.14 22.56 25.92
C ASP A 35 15.86 23.22 24.56
N GLU A 36 16.58 24.30 24.25
CA GLU A 36 16.55 24.97 22.95
C GLU A 36 17.04 24.06 21.81
N ILE A 37 17.99 23.15 22.07
CA ILE A 37 18.50 22.18 21.10
C ILE A 37 17.57 20.96 20.98
N ASN A 38 16.99 20.50 22.09
CA ASN A 38 16.14 19.30 22.10
C ASN A 38 14.83 19.51 21.32
N ARG A 39 14.22 20.69 21.39
CA ARG A 39 12.96 20.99 20.66
C ARG A 39 13.05 20.83 19.12
N PRO A 40 14.02 21.46 18.43
CA PRO A 40 14.20 21.24 17.00
C PRO A 40 14.65 19.81 16.70
N MET A 41 15.40 19.16 17.59
CA MET A 41 15.79 17.75 17.43
C MET A 41 14.56 16.82 17.35
N THR A 42 13.57 16.98 18.23
CA THR A 42 12.31 16.23 18.18
C THR A 42 11.55 16.48 16.88
N SER A 43 11.56 17.72 16.40
CA SER A 43 10.92 18.11 15.14
C SER A 43 11.61 17.46 13.92
N ILE A 44 12.95 17.45 13.90
CA ILE A 44 13.77 16.78 12.88
C ILE A 44 13.53 15.27 12.90
N GLN A 45 13.48 14.65 14.08
CA GLN A 45 13.16 13.22 14.21
C GLN A 45 11.78 12.89 13.61
N GLY A 46 10.76 13.71 13.89
CA GLY A 46 9.44 13.53 13.30
C GLY A 46 9.41 13.68 11.77
N LEU A 47 10.18 14.62 11.22
CA LEU A 47 10.33 14.79 9.77
C LEU A 47 11.05 13.60 9.12
N LEU A 48 12.13 13.11 9.73
CA LEU A 48 12.87 11.94 9.24
C LEU A 48 11.99 10.69 9.24
N GLN A 49 11.20 10.47 10.29
CA GLN A 49 10.30 9.33 10.36
C GLN A 49 9.26 9.35 9.23
N ARG A 50 8.63 10.51 8.99
CA ARG A 50 7.69 10.69 7.86
C ARG A 50 8.37 10.47 6.51
N ASN A 51 9.57 11.02 6.30
CA ASN A 51 10.32 10.84 5.05
C ASN A 51 10.71 9.37 4.82
N MET A 52 11.09 8.64 5.88
CA MET A 52 11.36 7.20 5.80
C MET A 52 10.11 6.40 5.44
N GLU A 53 8.96 6.72 6.04
CA GLU A 53 7.69 6.08 5.70
C GLU A 53 7.33 6.30 4.22
N VAL A 54 7.48 7.53 3.73
CA VAL A 54 7.25 7.87 2.31
C VAL A 54 8.23 7.13 1.40
N SER A 55 9.53 7.12 1.74
CA SER A 55 10.55 6.41 0.95
C SER A 55 10.29 4.92 0.88
N THR A 56 9.86 4.30 1.99
CA THR A 56 9.53 2.86 2.03
C THR A 56 8.34 2.53 1.14
N ARG A 57 7.30 3.37 1.15
CA ARG A 57 6.14 3.20 0.26
C ARG A 57 6.53 3.33 -1.22
N ILE A 58 7.37 4.29 -1.57
CA ILE A 58 7.84 4.50 -2.94
C ILE A 58 8.62 3.28 -3.43
N ASP A 59 9.50 2.72 -2.59
CA ASP A 59 10.31 1.55 -2.92
C ASP A 59 9.45 0.30 -3.13
N LEU A 60 8.48 0.06 -2.24
CA LEU A 60 7.51 -1.03 -2.38
C LEU A 60 6.68 -0.90 -3.66
N ASP A 61 6.19 0.31 -3.98
CA ASP A 61 5.45 0.57 -5.22
C ASP A 61 6.31 0.36 -6.46
N PHE A 62 7.59 0.73 -6.40
CA PHE A 62 8.55 0.51 -7.48
C PHE A 62 8.76 -0.99 -7.73
N HIS A 63 9.00 -1.76 -6.67
CA HIS A 63 9.13 -3.21 -6.76
C HIS A 63 7.86 -3.87 -7.31
N ARG A 64 6.69 -3.47 -6.82
CA ARG A 64 5.41 -3.97 -7.33
C ARG A 64 5.24 -3.66 -8.81
N LYS A 65 5.47 -2.42 -9.24
CA LYS A 65 5.39 -2.03 -10.66
C LYS A 65 6.37 -2.80 -11.53
N LYS A 66 7.60 -3.02 -11.05
CA LYS A 66 8.62 -3.79 -11.78
C LYS A 66 8.17 -5.24 -12.01
N VAL A 67 7.66 -5.89 -10.97
CA VAL A 67 7.10 -7.25 -11.07
C VAL A 67 5.93 -7.27 -12.05
N LEU A 68 4.94 -6.38 -11.89
CA LEU A 68 3.80 -6.29 -12.80
C LEU A 68 4.25 -6.03 -14.25
N SER A 69 5.22 -5.15 -14.48
CA SER A 69 5.74 -4.88 -15.83
C SER A 69 6.47 -6.08 -16.45
N SER A 70 7.02 -6.98 -15.62
CA SER A 70 7.73 -8.17 -16.08
C SER A 70 6.79 -9.35 -16.34
N PHE A 71 5.64 -9.43 -15.65
CA PHE A 71 4.73 -10.57 -15.70
C PHE A 71 3.37 -10.27 -16.37
N LEU A 72 2.94 -9.00 -16.46
CA LEU A 72 1.76 -8.56 -17.23
C LEU A 72 2.17 -8.01 -18.59
N LEU A 73 2.77 -8.86 -19.43
CA LEU A 73 2.98 -8.51 -20.85
C LEU A 73 1.64 -8.35 -21.59
N VAL A 74 0.59 -9.04 -21.12
CA VAL A 74 -0.78 -8.94 -21.62
C VAL A 74 -1.71 -8.57 -20.47
N ASN A 75 -2.31 -7.39 -20.52
CA ASN A 75 -3.23 -6.91 -19.50
C ASN A 75 -4.64 -7.49 -19.72
N PRO A 76 -5.16 -8.36 -18.83
CA PRO A 76 -6.49 -8.94 -19.00
C PRO A 76 -7.61 -7.89 -18.91
N GLN A 77 -7.38 -6.77 -18.21
CA GLN A 77 -8.36 -5.69 -18.05
C GLN A 77 -8.65 -4.97 -19.38
N ASP A 78 -7.63 -4.77 -20.22
CA ASP A 78 -7.81 -4.16 -21.54
C ASP A 78 -8.63 -5.05 -22.47
N ASN A 79 -8.40 -6.37 -22.38
CA ASN A 79 -9.18 -7.38 -23.10
C ASN A 79 -10.64 -7.40 -22.62
N LEU A 80 -10.89 -7.33 -21.31
CA LEU A 80 -12.24 -7.24 -20.75
C LEU A 80 -12.93 -5.97 -21.25
N ARG A 81 -12.29 -4.81 -21.12
CA ARG A 81 -12.85 -3.52 -21.55
C ARG A 81 -13.23 -3.52 -23.03
N THR A 82 -12.41 -4.13 -23.88
CA THR A 82 -12.71 -4.26 -25.31
C THR A 82 -13.96 -5.10 -25.56
N ARG A 83 -14.12 -6.23 -24.84
CA ARG A 83 -15.30 -7.09 -24.95
C ARG A 83 -16.55 -6.43 -24.41
N LEU A 84 -16.45 -5.68 -23.31
CA LEU A 84 -17.57 -4.93 -22.74
C LEU A 84 -18.06 -3.80 -23.65
N LYS A 85 -17.17 -3.17 -24.44
CA LYS A 85 -17.58 -2.20 -25.47
C LYS A 85 -18.42 -2.83 -26.59
N LEU A 86 -18.16 -4.10 -26.91
CA LEU A 86 -18.90 -4.85 -27.92
C LEU A 86 -20.15 -5.53 -27.35
N TRP A 87 -20.28 -5.56 -26.03
CA TRP A 87 -21.40 -6.20 -25.35
C TRP A 87 -22.60 -5.26 -25.26
N HIS A 88 -23.78 -5.79 -25.55
CA HIS A 88 -25.04 -5.11 -25.28
C HIS A 88 -25.61 -5.59 -23.94
N PRO A 89 -25.96 -4.70 -22.98
CA PRO A 89 -26.34 -5.08 -21.61
C PRO A 89 -27.48 -6.11 -21.48
N LEU A 90 -28.39 -6.17 -22.45
CA LEU A 90 -29.52 -7.11 -22.45
C LEU A 90 -29.20 -8.49 -23.06
N THR A 91 -27.98 -8.66 -23.57
CA THR A 91 -27.56 -9.92 -24.20
C THR A 91 -26.89 -10.84 -23.19
N GLY A 92 -27.26 -12.13 -23.20
CA GLY A 92 -26.68 -13.13 -22.30
C GLY A 92 -27.31 -13.19 -20.90
N LEU A 93 -28.41 -12.47 -20.65
CA LEU A 93 -29.11 -12.49 -19.35
C LEU A 93 -29.55 -13.90 -18.94
N TRP A 94 -29.97 -14.72 -19.90
CA TRP A 94 -30.32 -16.13 -19.67
C TRP A 94 -29.17 -16.92 -19.02
N LEU A 95 -27.92 -16.51 -19.25
CA LEU A 95 -26.73 -17.09 -18.66
C LEU A 95 -26.40 -16.40 -17.33
N THR A 96 -26.18 -15.08 -17.33
CA THR A 96 -25.69 -14.34 -16.13
C THR A 96 -26.70 -14.27 -14.99
N GLU A 97 -28.00 -14.38 -15.27
CA GLU A 97 -29.06 -14.40 -14.25
C GLU A 97 -29.61 -15.81 -13.99
N GLY A 98 -29.22 -16.76 -14.83
CA GLY A 98 -29.68 -18.14 -14.82
C GLY A 98 -29.16 -18.96 -13.64
N PRO A 99 -29.82 -20.09 -13.33
CA PRO A 99 -29.44 -20.95 -12.22
C PRO A 99 -28.06 -21.59 -12.41
N ILE A 100 -27.66 -21.89 -13.65
CA ILE A 100 -26.37 -22.52 -13.97
C ILE A 100 -25.20 -21.62 -13.56
N PHE A 101 -25.28 -20.33 -13.88
CA PHE A 101 -24.24 -19.36 -13.50
C PHE A 101 -24.18 -19.14 -12.00
N LYS A 102 -25.34 -19.00 -11.34
CA LYS A 102 -25.41 -18.84 -9.88
C LYS A 102 -24.84 -20.06 -9.17
N GLN A 103 -25.24 -21.26 -9.58
CA GLN A 103 -24.71 -22.51 -9.03
C GLN A 103 -23.19 -22.62 -9.23
N TRP A 104 -22.69 -22.26 -10.41
CA TRP A 104 -21.25 -22.22 -10.66
C TRP A 104 -20.54 -21.23 -9.72
N LEU A 105 -21.10 -20.04 -9.52
CA LEU A 105 -20.48 -19.02 -8.69
C LEU A 105 -20.54 -19.34 -7.19
N ASP A 106 -21.60 -20.00 -6.73
CA ASP A 106 -21.84 -20.27 -5.30
C ASP A 106 -21.17 -21.56 -4.82
N VAL A 107 -20.91 -22.52 -5.73
CA VAL A 107 -20.31 -23.82 -5.37
C VAL A 107 -18.78 -23.75 -5.49
N PRO A 108 -18.03 -23.96 -4.39
CA PRO A 108 -16.58 -23.99 -4.43
C PRO A 108 -16.04 -25.07 -5.38
N ASN A 109 -14.93 -24.78 -6.07
CA ASN A 109 -14.27 -25.68 -7.03
C ASN A 109 -15.14 -26.14 -8.21
N SER A 110 -16.25 -25.47 -8.48
CA SER A 110 -17.09 -25.77 -9.63
C SER A 110 -16.47 -25.25 -10.94
N LYS A 111 -16.89 -25.82 -12.07
CA LYS A 111 -16.39 -25.48 -13.41
C LYS A 111 -17.56 -25.29 -14.35
N LEU A 112 -17.54 -24.23 -15.14
CA LEU A 112 -18.55 -23.94 -16.16
C LEU A 112 -17.87 -23.85 -17.52
N TRP A 113 -18.41 -24.59 -18.48
CA TRP A 113 -17.91 -24.63 -19.84
C TRP A 113 -19.00 -24.19 -20.82
N LEU A 114 -18.74 -23.11 -21.57
CA LEU A 114 -19.68 -22.55 -22.53
C LEU A 114 -19.37 -23.07 -23.94
N CYS A 115 -20.16 -24.04 -24.41
CA CYS A 115 -20.11 -24.55 -25.78
C CYS A 115 -21.03 -23.75 -26.72
N GLY A 116 -20.63 -23.63 -27.98
CA GLY A 116 -21.47 -23.01 -29.00
C GLY A 116 -20.75 -22.86 -30.34
N ILE A 117 -21.51 -22.55 -31.39
CA ILE A 117 -20.98 -22.38 -32.75
C ILE A 117 -19.95 -21.25 -32.84
N PRO A 118 -19.00 -21.30 -33.80
CA PRO A 118 -18.16 -20.16 -34.14
C PRO A 118 -19.02 -18.90 -34.42
N GLY A 119 -18.58 -17.73 -33.95
CA GLY A 119 -19.34 -16.49 -34.10
C GLY A 119 -20.54 -16.30 -33.14
N GLY A 120 -20.92 -17.32 -32.35
CA GLY A 120 -22.05 -17.24 -31.41
C GLY A 120 -21.85 -16.36 -30.16
N GLY A 121 -20.88 -15.43 -30.17
CA GLY A 121 -20.70 -14.44 -29.09
C GLY A 121 -20.13 -14.99 -27.77
N LYS A 122 -19.65 -16.23 -27.70
CA LYS A 122 -19.10 -16.85 -26.46
C LYS A 122 -18.07 -15.98 -25.74
N THR A 123 -17.15 -15.37 -26.50
CA THR A 123 -16.10 -14.47 -26.01
C THR A 123 -16.68 -13.22 -25.33
N ILE A 124 -17.77 -12.69 -25.86
CA ILE A 124 -18.50 -11.53 -25.31
C ILE A 124 -19.30 -11.96 -24.08
N LEU A 125 -19.96 -13.12 -24.13
CA LEU A 125 -20.66 -13.71 -22.97
C LEU A 125 -19.72 -13.97 -21.79
N ALA A 126 -18.50 -14.46 -22.05
CA ALA A 126 -17.48 -14.61 -21.00
C ALA A 126 -17.11 -13.26 -20.36
N GLY A 127 -17.02 -12.18 -21.16
CA GLY A 127 -16.82 -10.83 -20.65
C GLY A 127 -17.98 -10.37 -19.76
N ALA A 128 -19.23 -10.62 -20.19
CA ALA A 128 -20.42 -10.31 -19.40
C ALA A 128 -20.45 -11.08 -18.07
N MET A 129 -20.08 -12.37 -18.08
CA MET A 129 -19.97 -13.18 -16.86
C MET A 129 -18.94 -12.59 -15.88
N ILE A 130 -17.74 -12.26 -16.35
CA ILE A 130 -16.68 -11.67 -15.52
C ILE A 130 -17.16 -10.34 -14.91
N GLU A 131 -17.79 -9.47 -15.71
CA GLU A 131 -18.37 -8.21 -15.24
C GLU A 131 -19.47 -8.44 -14.17
N SER A 132 -20.32 -9.46 -14.34
CA SER A 132 -21.31 -9.83 -13.33
C SER A 132 -20.68 -10.31 -12.02
N VAL A 133 -19.59 -11.09 -12.10
CA VAL A 133 -18.85 -11.55 -10.90
C VAL A 133 -18.18 -10.37 -10.20
N LEU A 134 -17.51 -9.49 -10.94
CA LEU A 134 -16.85 -8.28 -10.40
C LEU A 134 -17.83 -7.32 -9.72
N LYS A 135 -19.08 -7.24 -10.19
CA LYS A 135 -20.13 -6.43 -9.57
C LYS A 135 -20.74 -7.06 -8.31
N ARG A 136 -20.79 -8.40 -8.27
CA ARG A 136 -21.42 -9.15 -7.19
C ARG A 136 -20.48 -9.27 -5.99
N GLU A 137 -19.23 -9.62 -6.23
CA GLU A 137 -18.25 -9.85 -5.18
C GLU A 137 -17.68 -8.51 -4.69
N THR A 138 -17.69 -8.32 -3.37
CA THR A 138 -17.06 -7.16 -2.72
C THR A 138 -15.77 -7.60 -2.01
N SER A 139 -15.02 -6.62 -1.51
CA SER A 139 -13.59 -6.59 -1.12
C SER A 139 -12.95 -7.78 -0.39
N SER A 140 -13.70 -8.81 0.02
CA SER A 140 -13.18 -10.03 0.64
C SER A 140 -12.73 -11.12 -0.35
N THR A 141 -13.19 -11.08 -1.60
CA THR A 141 -12.91 -12.14 -2.60
C THR A 141 -11.95 -11.63 -3.67
N ALA A 142 -10.79 -12.27 -3.82
CA ALA A 142 -9.89 -12.01 -4.95
C ALA A 142 -10.44 -12.67 -6.22
N ILE A 143 -10.57 -11.90 -7.29
CA ILE A 143 -11.02 -12.38 -8.61
C ILE A 143 -9.87 -12.27 -9.58
N ALA A 144 -9.55 -13.37 -10.25
CA ALA A 144 -8.55 -13.43 -11.29
C ALA A 144 -9.17 -13.98 -12.58
N PHE A 145 -8.83 -13.36 -13.72
CA PHE A 145 -9.31 -13.79 -15.02
C PHE A 145 -8.28 -13.50 -16.10
N PHE A 146 -8.33 -14.28 -17.18
CA PHE A 146 -7.44 -14.11 -18.31
C PHE A 146 -8.13 -14.52 -19.61
N PHE A 147 -7.66 -13.93 -20.71
CA PHE A 147 -8.16 -14.23 -22.04
C PHE A 147 -7.03 -14.67 -22.97
N CYS A 148 -7.09 -15.92 -23.41
CA CYS A 148 -6.28 -16.40 -24.52
C CYS A 148 -6.93 -15.95 -25.83
N ASP A 149 -6.27 -15.04 -26.53
CA ASP A 149 -6.66 -14.51 -27.82
C ASP A 149 -5.80 -15.12 -28.93
N TYR A 150 -6.45 -15.61 -29.99
CA TYR A 150 -5.74 -16.14 -31.16
C TYR A 150 -4.98 -15.05 -31.93
N ALA A 151 -5.45 -13.79 -31.84
CA ALA A 151 -4.79 -12.66 -32.49
C ALA A 151 -3.49 -12.22 -31.78
N ASP A 152 -3.31 -12.58 -30.50
CA ASP A 152 -2.10 -12.30 -29.74
C ASP A 152 -1.44 -13.60 -29.25
N PRO A 153 -0.43 -14.12 -29.95
CA PRO A 153 0.26 -15.36 -29.57
C PRO A 153 0.82 -15.35 -28.14
N ARG A 154 1.15 -14.17 -27.59
CA ARG A 154 1.68 -14.02 -26.23
C ARG A 154 0.63 -14.38 -25.18
N SER A 155 -0.65 -14.22 -25.49
CA SER A 155 -1.75 -14.60 -24.59
C SER A 155 -1.89 -16.12 -24.41
N GLY A 156 -1.30 -16.92 -25.31
CA GLY A 156 -1.23 -18.37 -25.15
C GLY A 156 -0.09 -18.84 -24.24
N ASP A 157 0.85 -17.97 -23.89
CA ASP A 157 2.00 -18.31 -23.05
C ASP A 157 1.55 -18.54 -21.59
N PRO A 158 1.80 -19.74 -21.02
CA PRO A 158 1.49 -20.03 -19.62
C PRO A 158 2.09 -19.01 -18.64
N ALA A 159 3.25 -18.43 -18.94
CA ALA A 159 3.87 -17.42 -18.08
C ALA A 159 3.01 -16.15 -17.99
N ASN A 160 2.36 -15.73 -19.08
CA ASN A 160 1.48 -14.56 -19.10
C ASN A 160 0.14 -14.85 -18.41
N ILE A 161 -0.39 -16.07 -18.58
CA ILE A 161 -1.60 -16.51 -17.89
C ILE A 161 -1.35 -16.50 -16.37
N LEU A 162 -0.30 -17.17 -15.91
CA LEU A 162 0.03 -17.23 -14.49
C LEU A 162 0.41 -15.86 -13.92
N GLY A 163 1.14 -15.05 -14.70
CA GLY A 163 1.50 -13.68 -14.34
C GLY A 163 0.28 -12.79 -14.07
N ALA A 164 -0.75 -12.91 -14.91
CA ALA A 164 -2.01 -12.18 -14.74
C ALA A 164 -2.88 -12.72 -13.59
N LEU A 165 -2.75 -14.00 -13.21
CA LEU A 165 -3.47 -14.57 -12.06
C LEU A 165 -2.82 -14.24 -10.72
N ALA A 166 -1.52 -13.96 -10.70
CA ALA A 166 -0.74 -13.65 -9.50
C ALA A 166 -0.65 -12.15 -9.17
N SER A 167 -1.14 -11.28 -10.06
CA SER A 167 -1.07 -9.81 -9.94
C SER A 167 -2.19 -9.16 -9.15
#